data_AF-A0A2D9CLM3-F1
#
_entry.id   AF-A0A2D9CLM3-F1
#
_cell.length_a   1.000
_cell.length_b   1.000
_cell.length_c   1.000
_cell.angle_alpha   90.00
_cell.angle_beta   90.00
_cell.angle_gamma   90.00
#
_symmetry.space_group_name_H-M   'P 1'
#
loop_
_entity.id
_entity.type
_entity.pdbx_description
1 polymer ?
#
loop_
_entity_poly.entity_id
_entity_poly.type
_entity_poly.pdbx_seq_one_letter_code
_entity_poly.pdbx_strand_id
1 'polypeptide(L)'
;MSKGDDGLPVDNALLCWAEAEGLDEKITRSTDWGNPFVIGEDGDRETVISKYSKYLEMKDGLLHRLKSGELSGKLLVCWCCPDGCHGDILMKKTKEANK
;
A
#
# COMPACT_ATOMS: atom_id res chain seq x y z
N MET A 1 11.95 -1.50 -22.30
CA MET A 1 11.26 -1.55 -21.00
C MET A 1 11.21 -3.00 -20.60
N SER A 2 11.74 -3.36 -19.43
CA SER A 2 11.52 -4.67 -18.85
C SER A 2 10.02 -4.89 -18.65
N LYS A 3 9.56 -6.09 -18.94
CA LYS A 3 8.19 -6.50 -18.62
C LYS A 3 8.24 -7.31 -17.33
N GLY A 4 7.26 -7.11 -16.45
CA GLY A 4 7.04 -7.99 -15.31
C GLY A 4 6.58 -9.37 -15.79
N ASP A 5 6.45 -10.32 -14.87
CA ASP A 5 5.97 -11.68 -15.16
C ASP A 5 4.53 -11.69 -15.75
N ASP A 6 3.80 -10.59 -15.58
CA ASP A 6 2.47 -10.30 -16.12
C ASP A 6 2.49 -9.63 -17.51
N GLY A 7 3.68 -9.35 -18.06
CA GLY A 7 3.84 -8.66 -19.34
C GLY A 7 3.64 -7.15 -19.29
N LEU A 8 3.36 -6.58 -18.11
CA LEU A 8 3.16 -5.14 -17.93
C LEU A 8 4.49 -4.39 -17.88
N PRO A 9 4.53 -3.10 -18.30
CA PRO A 9 5.74 -2.30 -18.22
C PRO A 9 6.19 -2.13 -16.77
N VAL A 10 7.44 -2.50 -16.49
CA VAL A 10 8.09 -2.21 -15.21
C VAL A 10 9.08 -1.07 -15.41
N ASP A 11 8.99 -0.07 -14.55
CA ASP A 11 10.01 0.98 -14.47
C ASP A 11 11.10 0.56 -13.48
N ASN A 12 12.07 -0.21 -13.99
CA ASN A 12 13.22 -0.66 -13.19
C ASN A 12 14.04 0.52 -12.65
N ALA A 13 14.10 1.65 -13.36
CA ALA A 13 14.88 2.79 -12.90
C ALA A 13 14.24 3.41 -11.65
N LEU A 14 12.90 3.55 -11.65
CA LEU A 14 12.15 4.02 -10.49
C LEU A 14 12.32 3.08 -9.29
N LEU A 15 12.21 1.76 -9.49
CA LEU A 15 12.36 0.77 -8.41
C LEU A 15 13.77 0.78 -7.83
N CYS A 16 14.81 0.74 -8.67
CA CYS A 16 16.19 0.78 -8.21
C CYS A 16 16.52 2.07 -7.46
N TRP A 17 15.99 3.22 -7.92
CA TRP A 17 16.15 4.49 -7.22
C TRP A 17 15.44 4.47 -5.85
N ALA A 18 14.18 4.03 -5.81
CA ALA A 18 13.41 3.99 -4.57
C ALA A 18 14.06 3.08 -3.52
N GLU A 19 14.57 1.91 -3.94
CA GLU A 19 15.30 1.00 -3.05
C GLU A 19 16.61 1.61 -2.56
N ALA A 20 17.39 2.25 -3.45
CA ALA A 20 18.65 2.90 -3.08
C ALA A 20 18.46 4.06 -2.08
N GLU A 21 17.36 4.81 -2.20
CA GLU A 21 17.01 5.92 -1.30
C GLU A 21 16.23 5.45 -0.05
N GLY A 22 15.89 4.16 0.06
CA GLY A 22 15.07 3.63 1.16
C GLY A 22 13.64 4.18 1.18
N LEU A 23 13.10 4.50 0.00
CA LEU A 23 11.76 5.04 -0.20
C LEU A 23 10.73 3.97 -0.61
N ASP A 24 11.13 2.72 -0.81
CA ASP A 24 10.22 1.61 -1.11
C ASP A 24 9.57 1.06 0.16
N GLU A 25 8.31 1.40 0.41
CA GLU A 25 7.56 0.85 1.53
C GLU A 25 6.80 -0.40 1.08
N LYS A 26 7.23 -1.57 1.53
CA LYS A 26 6.47 -2.81 1.33
C LYS A 26 5.23 -2.78 2.22
N ILE A 27 4.06 -2.86 1.61
CA ILE A 27 2.76 -2.93 2.31
C ILE A 27 2.13 -4.31 2.14
N THR A 28 2.97 -5.36 2.10
CA THR A 28 2.49 -6.74 2.00
C THR A 28 1.87 -7.18 3.32
N ARG A 29 1.08 -8.26 3.30
CA ARG A 29 0.34 -8.78 4.46
C ARG A 29 1.21 -9.02 5.71
N SER A 30 2.49 -9.31 5.54
CA SER A 30 3.47 -9.53 6.62
C SER A 30 3.99 -8.25 7.28
N THR A 31 3.55 -7.08 6.85
CA THR A 31 3.99 -5.78 7.34
C THR A 31 2.90 -5.11 8.17
N ASP A 32 3.28 -4.11 8.97
CA ASP A 32 2.33 -3.32 9.78
C ASP A 32 1.26 -2.63 8.91
N TRP A 33 1.63 -2.22 7.69
CA TRP A 33 0.75 -1.58 6.72
C TRP A 33 -0.07 -2.58 5.90
N GLY A 34 0.18 -3.88 6.01
CA GLY A 34 -0.49 -4.91 5.24
C GLY A 34 -1.97 -5.07 5.56
N ASN A 35 -2.77 -5.42 4.55
CA ASN A 35 -4.17 -5.78 4.75
C ASN A 35 -4.28 -7.16 5.43
N PRO A 36 -4.85 -7.28 6.66
CA PRO A 36 -4.99 -8.56 7.35
C PRO A 36 -6.12 -9.43 6.76
N PHE A 37 -7.03 -8.88 5.95
CA PHE A 37 -8.18 -9.59 5.38
C PHE A 37 -7.82 -10.31 4.08
N VAL A 38 -8.31 -11.54 3.89
CA VAL A 38 -7.96 -12.43 2.76
C VAL A 38 -9.10 -12.50 1.74
N ILE A 39 -8.80 -12.27 0.45
CA ILE A 39 -9.80 -12.45 -0.62
C ILE A 39 -10.26 -13.92 -0.66
N GLY A 40 -11.56 -14.16 -0.72
CA GLY A 40 -12.17 -15.49 -0.69
C GLY A 40 -12.55 -15.98 0.70
N GLU A 41 -11.78 -15.64 1.74
CA GLU A 41 -12.12 -15.97 3.14
C GLU A 41 -12.92 -14.83 3.80
N ASP A 42 -12.46 -13.59 3.62
CA ASP A 42 -13.05 -12.39 4.21
C ASP A 42 -14.01 -11.65 3.26
N GLY A 43 -14.19 -12.14 2.05
CA GLY A 43 -15.03 -11.55 1.01
C GLY A 43 -14.29 -11.31 -0.30
N ASP A 44 -14.94 -10.58 -1.20
CA ASP A 44 -14.32 -10.16 -2.45
C ASP A 44 -13.29 -9.02 -2.26
N ARG A 45 -12.62 -8.64 -3.34
CA ARG A 45 -11.57 -7.60 -3.33
C ARG A 45 -12.07 -6.28 -2.75
N GLU A 46 -13.25 -5.83 -3.15
CA GLU A 46 -13.84 -4.58 -2.66
C GLU A 46 -14.14 -4.66 -1.16
N THR A 47 -14.70 -5.79 -0.72
CA THR A 47 -15.02 -6.06 0.68
C THR A 47 -13.76 -6.02 1.55
N VAL A 48 -12.67 -6.69 1.16
CA VAL A 48 -11.44 -6.71 1.97
C VAL A 48 -10.74 -5.35 2.01
N ILE A 49 -10.84 -4.53 0.96
CA ILE A 49 -10.32 -3.16 0.93
C ILE A 49 -11.16 -2.26 1.85
N SER A 50 -12.50 -2.38 1.79
CA SER A 50 -13.41 -1.66 2.68
C SER A 50 -13.19 -2.02 4.15
N LYS A 51 -13.02 -3.32 4.46
CA LYS A 51 -12.64 -3.80 5.79
C LYS A 51 -11.30 -3.20 6.24
N TYR A 52 -10.30 -3.13 5.36
CA TYR A 52 -9.02 -2.51 5.67
C TYR A 52 -9.14 -1.03 6.02
N SER A 53 -9.95 -0.27 5.27
CA SER A 53 -10.19 1.15 5.59
C SER A 53 -10.73 1.34 7.01
N LYS A 54 -11.69 0.50 7.42
CA LYS A 54 -12.23 0.52 8.80
C LYS A 54 -11.20 0.06 9.82
N TYR A 55 -10.43 -0.98 9.51
CA TYR A 55 -9.35 -1.48 10.38
C TYR A 55 -8.32 -0.39 10.68
N LEU A 56 -7.91 0.37 9.66
CA LEU A 56 -6.95 1.46 9.82
C LEU A 56 -7.48 2.58 10.71
N GLU A 57 -8.78 2.88 10.66
CA GLU A 57 -9.43 3.88 11.53
C GLU A 57 -9.52 3.43 12.98
N MET A 58 -9.56 2.13 13.24
CA MET A 58 -9.60 1.56 14.60
C MET A 58 -8.21 1.31 15.19
N LYS A 59 -7.14 1.42 14.40
CA LYS A 59 -5.76 1.18 14.83
C LYS A 59 -5.04 2.50 15.09
N ASP A 60 -5.25 3.07 16.27
CA ASP A 60 -4.71 4.37 16.68
C ASP A 60 -3.20 4.51 16.43
N GLY A 61 -2.40 3.47 16.74
CA GLY A 61 -0.95 3.49 16.52
C GLY A 61 -0.56 3.60 15.04
N LEU A 62 -1.23 2.85 14.16
CA LEU A 62 -1.02 2.94 12.71
C LEU A 62 -1.51 4.28 12.16
N LEU A 63 -2.68 4.72 12.61
CA LEU A 63 -3.24 6.00 12.16
C LEU A 63 -2.36 7.18 12.60
N HIS A 64 -1.77 7.13 13.80
CA HIS A 64 -0.81 8.12 14.27
C HIS A 64 0.44 8.15 13.38
N ARG A 65 1.06 6.99 13.12
CA ARG A 65 2.22 6.85 12.22
C ARG A 65 1.93 7.39 10.81
N LEU A 66 0.73 7.14 10.30
CA LEU A 66 0.29 7.67 9.02
C LEU A 66 0.23 9.19 9.05
N LYS A 67 -0.42 9.76 10.08
CA LYS A 67 -0.58 11.22 10.25
C LYS A 67 0.74 11.94 10.53
N SER A 68 1.72 11.28 11.13
CA SER A 68 3.08 11.84 11.28
C SER A 68 3.87 11.86 9.98
N GLY A 69 3.29 11.38 8.87
CA GLY A 69 3.91 11.43 7.55
C GLY A 69 4.84 10.27 7.25
N GLU A 70 4.75 9.14 7.96
CA GLU A 70 5.67 8.00 7.76
C GLU A 70 5.64 7.45 6.32
N LEU A 71 4.50 7.59 5.62
CA LEU A 71 4.33 7.16 4.23
C LEU A 71 4.49 8.30 3.22
N SER A 72 4.75 9.53 3.66
CA SER A 72 4.87 10.68 2.78
C SER A 72 6.12 10.57 1.92
N GLY A 73 5.94 10.64 0.60
CA GLY A 73 7.05 10.55 -0.37
C GLY A 73 7.54 9.12 -0.65
N LYS A 74 6.95 8.10 -0.02
CA LYS A 74 7.33 6.70 -0.25
C LYS A 74 6.61 6.08 -1.44
N LEU A 75 7.30 5.17 -2.12
CA LEU A 75 6.75 4.27 -3.12
C LEU A 75 6.13 3.06 -2.42
N LEU A 76 4.80 2.94 -2.44
CA LEU A 76 4.11 1.81 -1.79
C LEU A 76 4.13 0.58 -2.70
N VAL A 77 4.70 -0.52 -2.22
CA VAL A 77 4.88 -1.76 -2.98
C VAL A 77 3.90 -2.82 -2.49
N CYS A 78 2.99 -3.25 -3.36
CA CYS A 78 2.01 -4.30 -3.09
C CYS A 78 1.81 -5.19 -4.31
N TRP A 79 1.62 -6.49 -4.08
CA TRP A 79 1.33 -7.47 -5.12
C TRP A 79 -0.09 -7.35 -5.72
N CYS A 80 -1.00 -6.64 -5.04
CA CYS A 80 -2.38 -6.48 -5.53
C CYS A 80 -2.49 -5.55 -6.75
N CYS A 81 -1.53 -4.63 -6.92
CA CYS A 81 -1.48 -3.70 -8.06
C CYS A 81 -1.18 -4.50 -9.34
N PRO A 82 -1.81 -4.19 -10.49
CA PRO A 82 -2.61 -3.01 -10.82
C PRO A 82 -4.11 -3.09 -10.50
N ASP A 83 -4.60 -4.21 -9.98
CA ASP A 83 -5.98 -4.31 -9.52
C ASP A 83 -6.20 -3.44 -8.27
N GLY A 84 -7.47 -3.26 -7.87
CA GLY A 84 -7.83 -2.53 -6.65
C GLY A 84 -7.02 -2.98 -5.44
N CYS A 85 -6.41 -2.03 -4.75
CA CYS A 85 -5.42 -2.27 -3.70
C CYS A 85 -5.72 -1.46 -2.42
N HIS A 86 -5.37 -2.02 -1.27
CA HIS A 86 -5.47 -1.29 -0.01
C HIS A 86 -4.47 -0.11 0.08
N GLY A 87 -3.41 -0.14 -0.72
CA GLY A 87 -2.47 0.97 -0.87
C GLY A 87 -3.14 2.27 -1.32
N ASP A 88 -4.24 2.19 -2.07
CA ASP A 88 -5.03 3.36 -2.47
C ASP A 88 -5.61 4.11 -1.26
N ILE A 89 -6.02 3.36 -0.23
CA ILE A 89 -6.51 3.93 1.04
C ILE A 89 -5.40 4.63 1.80
N LEU A 90 -4.21 4.00 1.88
CA LEU A 90 -3.04 4.60 2.51
C LEU A 90 -2.63 5.89 1.80
N MET A 91 -2.52 5.86 0.47
CA MET A 91 -2.20 7.05 -0.33
C MET A 91 -3.21 8.17 -0.11
N LYS A 92 -4.51 7.86 -0.10
CA LYS A 92 -5.57 8.85 0.12
C LYS A 92 -5.44 9.50 1.50
N LYS A 93 -5.34 8.69 2.56
CA LYS A 93 -5.24 9.21 3.94
C LYS A 93 -3.93 9.98 4.17
N THR A 94 -2.82 9.57 3.58
CA THR A 94 -1.55 10.31 3.64
C THR A 94 -1.69 11.67 2.97
N LYS A 95 -2.34 11.76 1.80
CA LYS A 95 -2.61 13.04 1.13
C LYS A 95 -3.53 13.94 1.95
N GLU A 96 -4.51 13.38 2.64
CA GLU A 96 -5.42 14.13 3.53
C GLU A 96 -4.68 14.67 4.76
N ALA A 97 -3.74 13.91 5.34
CA ALA A 97 -2.94 14.34 6.49
C ALA A 97 -1.89 15.42 6.16
N ASN A 98 -1.45 15.49 4.90
CA ASN A 98 -0.45 16.48 4.44
C ASN A 98 -1.06 17.83 4.01
N LYS A 99 -2.39 17.97 4.05
CA LYS A 99 -3.09 19.24 3.79
C LYS A 99 -3.22 20.05 5.07
#